data_AF-A0A8J5IAL1-F1
#
_entry.id   AF-A0A8J5IAL1-F1
#
_cell.length_a   1.000
_cell.length_b   1.000
_cell.length_c   1.000
_cell.angle_alpha   90.00
_cell.angle_beta   90.00
_cell.angle_gamma   90.00
#
_symmetry.space_group_name_H-M   'P 1'
#
loop_
_entity.id
_entity.type
_entity.pdbx_description
1 polymer ?
#
loop_
_entity_poly.entity_id
_entity_poly.type
_entity_poly.pdbx_seq_one_letter_code
_entity_poly.pdbx_strand_id
1 'polypeptide(L)'
;MVVQGLVLRRLLNQGLPIVFGYGYTSFISINGLSVAVNIILDNHTAFAEVLIDSVFDLIAAVVYPIAILGYCYHNFSFDRDVYLVNAEILPDGNFERYARMQADPAQVALFLVNFNSLRISGGLDFVLSVGLNLSFCYRFIRVIAVIISQRYRLRSTQRISPQDATKVISQKSVPRLVALAFITASICAIVFTHTAVTSSRTACEAYPECVAYAHIWNAGNQCPCIIIIDGNRAPRTAQEWNFPEDVTDNVRALAEAGRLHTLQLINRQLQRWPDELRRCKDMKTISLIYTSIEEIPSWSKEFKQLQHLHLEGKYGRRNLVTLPSDLFSDLPEFTFLHLGNHHNLVALPAFD
;
A
#
# COMPACT_ATOMS: atom_id res chain seq x y z
N MET A 1 -17.49 -10.47 6.17
CA MET A 1 -18.00 -9.22 5.56
C MET A 1 -17.37 -7.97 6.16
N VAL A 2 -17.68 -7.54 7.39
CA VAL A 2 -17.19 -6.25 7.94
C VAL A 2 -15.66 -6.14 7.96
N VAL A 3 -14.96 -7.11 8.58
CA VAL A 3 -13.49 -7.13 8.63
C VAL A 3 -12.88 -7.13 7.23
N GLN A 4 -13.43 -7.93 6.32
CA GLN A 4 -12.98 -7.97 4.93
C GLN A 4 -13.24 -6.63 4.22
N GLY A 5 -14.35 -5.95 4.48
CA GLY A 5 -14.62 -4.62 3.94
C GLY A 5 -13.62 -3.56 4.44
N LEU A 6 -13.19 -3.65 5.71
CA LEU A 6 -12.12 -2.79 6.24
C LEU A 6 -10.78 -3.07 5.55
N VAL A 7 -10.46 -4.34 5.30
CA VAL A 7 -9.26 -4.73 4.54
C VAL A 7 -9.34 -4.20 3.11
N LEU A 8 -10.48 -4.34 2.42
CA LEU A 8 -10.67 -3.78 1.07
C LEU A 8 -10.43 -2.27 1.06
N ARG A 9 -11.04 -1.53 2.00
CA ARG A 9 -10.83 -0.09 2.13
C ARG A 9 -9.35 0.25 2.37
N ARG A 10 -8.66 -0.52 3.21
CA ARG A 10 -7.22 -0.36 3.45
C ARG A 10 -6.41 -0.55 2.17
N LEU A 11 -6.65 -1.64 1.44
CA LEU A 11 -5.96 -1.96 0.19
C LEU A 11 -6.13 -0.85 -0.86
N LEU A 12 -7.35 -0.34 -1.03
CA LEU A 12 -7.64 0.75 -1.95
C LEU A 12 -6.91 2.04 -1.56
N ASN A 13 -6.77 2.32 -0.26
CA ASN A 13 -6.11 3.53 0.23
C ASN A 13 -4.58 3.50 0.22
N GLN A 14 -3.96 2.32 0.10
CA GLN A 14 -2.50 2.13 0.18
C GLN A 14 -1.79 2.29 -1.18
N GLY A 15 -2.52 2.44 -2.28
CA GLY A 15 -1.95 2.57 -3.62
C GLY A 15 -1.44 1.27 -4.21
N LEU A 16 -2.02 0.14 -3.82
CA LEU A 16 -1.75 -1.14 -4.48
C LEU A 16 -2.28 -1.12 -5.93
N PRO A 17 -1.67 -1.95 -6.81
CA PRO A 17 -2.18 -2.20 -8.15
C PRO A 17 -3.66 -2.58 -8.15
N ILE A 18 -4.39 -2.08 -9.16
CA ILE A 18 -5.85 -2.29 -9.30
C ILE A 18 -6.26 -3.77 -9.31
N VAL A 19 -5.36 -4.67 -9.74
CA VAL A 19 -5.58 -6.12 -9.75
C VAL A 19 -5.89 -6.64 -8.35
N PHE A 20 -5.23 -6.11 -7.32
CA PHE A 20 -5.50 -6.48 -5.93
C PHE A 20 -6.83 -5.91 -5.43
N GLY A 21 -7.16 -4.67 -5.80
CA GLY A 21 -8.45 -4.06 -5.47
C GLY A 21 -9.62 -4.87 -6.03
N TYR A 22 -9.61 -5.16 -7.34
CA TYR A 22 -10.63 -5.97 -7.98
C TYR A 22 -10.61 -7.43 -7.52
N GLY A 23 -9.43 -8.04 -7.40
CA GLY A 23 -9.29 -9.42 -6.92
C GLY A 23 -9.87 -9.61 -5.52
N TYR A 24 -9.56 -8.71 -4.59
CA TYR A 24 -10.08 -8.76 -3.23
C TYR A 24 -11.59 -8.46 -3.17
N THR A 25 -12.09 -7.56 -4.03
CA THR A 25 -13.53 -7.28 -4.15
C THR A 25 -14.31 -8.49 -4.66
N SER A 26 -13.79 -9.17 -5.69
CA SER A 26 -14.35 -10.42 -6.19
C SER A 26 -14.35 -11.50 -5.10
N PHE A 27 -13.26 -11.63 -4.35
CA PHE A 27 -13.15 -12.55 -3.22
C PHE A 27 -14.23 -12.30 -2.16
N ILE A 28 -14.41 -11.04 -1.72
CA ILE A 28 -15.47 -10.68 -0.77
C ILE A 28 -16.85 -11.00 -1.34
N SER A 29 -17.07 -10.64 -2.59
CA SER A 29 -18.38 -10.81 -3.25
C SER A 29 -18.76 -12.29 -3.35
N ILE A 30 -17.82 -13.15 -3.75
CA ILE A 30 -18.01 -14.61 -3.82
C ILE A 30 -18.28 -15.19 -2.42
N ASN A 31 -17.55 -14.74 -1.40
CA ASN A 31 -17.79 -15.15 -0.01
C ASN A 31 -19.23 -14.78 0.43
N GLY A 32 -19.65 -13.53 0.19
CA GLY A 32 -21.00 -13.07 0.53
C GLY A 32 -22.10 -13.81 -0.22
N LEU A 33 -21.90 -14.04 -1.53
CA LEU A 33 -22.85 -14.79 -2.34
C LEU A 33 -22.93 -16.26 -1.93
N SER A 34 -21.82 -16.88 -1.54
CA SER A 34 -21.82 -18.24 -1.02
C SER A 34 -22.68 -18.34 0.25
N VAL A 35 -22.56 -17.38 1.17
CA VAL A 35 -23.41 -17.32 2.37
C VAL A 35 -24.88 -17.09 1.98
N ALA A 36 -25.17 -16.19 1.05
CA ALA A 36 -26.55 -15.93 0.60
C ALA A 36 -27.21 -17.17 -0.03
N VAL A 37 -26.48 -17.89 -0.89
CA VAL A 37 -26.94 -19.14 -1.51
C VAL A 37 -27.23 -20.20 -0.45
N ASN A 38 -26.36 -20.33 0.56
CA ASN A 38 -26.58 -21.27 1.67
C ASN A 38 -27.87 -20.96 2.45
N ILE A 39 -28.18 -19.68 2.68
CA ILE A 39 -29.42 -19.25 3.37
C ILE A 39 -30.66 -19.50 2.49
N ILE A 40 -30.56 -19.34 1.16
CA ILE A 40 -31.71 -19.47 0.26
C ILE A 40 -32.06 -20.93 0.01
N LEU A 41 -31.06 -21.77 -0.18
CA LEU A 41 -31.25 -23.18 -0.56
C LEU A 41 -31.58 -24.08 0.63
N ASP A 42 -31.32 -23.65 1.88
CA ASP A 42 -31.46 -24.47 3.10
C ASP A 42 -30.73 -25.84 2.99
N ASN A 43 -29.79 -25.99 2.05
CA ASN A 43 -29.40 -27.29 1.51
C ASN A 43 -28.02 -27.78 1.99
N HIS A 44 -27.50 -27.23 3.09
CA HIS A 44 -26.16 -27.57 3.56
C HIS A 44 -26.12 -27.99 5.01
N THR A 45 -25.32 -29.02 5.27
CA THR A 45 -24.98 -29.43 6.64
C THR A 45 -24.09 -28.36 7.28
N ALA A 46 -24.21 -28.17 8.59
CA ALA A 46 -23.32 -27.28 9.36
C ALA A 46 -21.82 -27.52 9.11
N PHE A 47 -21.44 -28.73 8.68
CA PHE A 47 -20.07 -29.04 8.29
C PHE A 47 -19.64 -28.34 7.00
N ALA A 48 -20.47 -28.40 5.96
CA ALA A 48 -20.16 -27.79 4.67
C ALA A 48 -20.03 -26.26 4.78
N GLU A 49 -20.90 -25.63 5.57
CA GLU A 49 -20.84 -24.19 5.86
C GLU A 49 -19.50 -23.80 6.51
N VAL A 50 -19.11 -24.49 7.57
CA VAL A 50 -17.85 -24.21 8.30
C VAL A 50 -16.64 -24.49 7.41
N LEU A 51 -16.70 -25.51 6.55
CA LEU A 51 -15.62 -25.83 5.62
C LEU A 51 -15.43 -24.71 4.58
N ILE A 52 -16.51 -24.25 3.96
CA ILE A 52 -16.48 -23.15 2.98
C ILE A 52 -15.92 -21.88 3.63
N ASP A 53 -16.43 -21.51 4.79
CA ASP A 53 -15.96 -20.36 5.57
C ASP A 53 -14.46 -20.44 5.91
N SER A 54 -13.98 -21.64 6.26
CA SER A 54 -12.57 -21.89 6.55
C SER A 54 -11.67 -21.71 5.34
N VAL A 55 -12.16 -22.07 4.14
CA VAL A 55 -11.43 -21.87 2.88
C VAL A 55 -11.28 -20.38 2.57
N PHE A 56 -12.33 -19.57 2.76
CA PHE A 56 -12.22 -18.12 2.57
C PHE A 56 -11.25 -17.49 3.58
N ASP A 57 -11.28 -17.92 4.84
CA ASP A 57 -10.34 -17.42 5.85
C ASP A 57 -8.89 -17.81 5.54
N LEU A 58 -8.64 -19.03 5.05
CA LEU A 58 -7.33 -19.47 4.57
C LEU A 58 -6.84 -18.60 3.41
N ILE A 59 -7.71 -18.31 2.44
CA ILE A 59 -7.35 -17.48 1.28
C ILE A 59 -6.98 -16.07 1.74
N ALA A 60 -7.76 -15.46 2.64
CA ALA A 60 -7.50 -14.13 3.15
C ALA A 60 -6.22 -14.06 3.99
N ALA A 61 -5.98 -15.04 4.86
CA ALA A 61 -4.87 -15.03 5.81
C ALA A 61 -3.53 -15.46 5.18
N VAL A 62 -3.55 -16.38 4.21
CA VAL A 62 -2.34 -17.04 3.69
C VAL A 62 -2.15 -16.81 2.19
N VAL A 63 -3.15 -17.12 1.37
CA VAL A 63 -3.01 -17.06 -0.09
C VAL A 63 -2.83 -15.63 -0.58
N TYR A 64 -3.55 -14.67 0.00
CA TYR A 64 -3.50 -13.27 -0.41
C TYR A 64 -2.11 -12.63 -0.19
N PRO A 65 -1.46 -12.75 1.00
CA PRO A 65 -0.06 -12.33 1.16
C PRO A 65 0.91 -12.99 0.18
N ILE A 66 0.75 -14.29 -0.09
CA ILE A 66 1.60 -15.01 -1.06
C ILE A 66 1.39 -14.45 -2.47
N ALA A 67 0.16 -14.13 -2.86
CA ALA A 67 -0.13 -13.53 -4.16
C ALA A 67 0.53 -12.14 -4.32
N ILE A 68 0.55 -11.32 -3.26
CA ILE A 68 1.28 -10.04 -3.28
C ILE A 68 2.78 -10.26 -3.45
N LEU A 69 3.38 -11.22 -2.74
CA LEU A 69 4.79 -11.55 -2.90
C LEU A 69 5.11 -12.07 -4.30
N GLY A 70 4.26 -12.92 -4.86
CA GLY A 70 4.38 -13.42 -6.23
C GLY A 70 4.31 -12.28 -7.26
N TYR A 71 3.39 -11.34 -7.07
CA TYR A 71 3.30 -10.15 -7.93
C TYR A 71 4.57 -9.30 -7.84
N CYS A 72 5.09 -9.06 -6.63
CA CYS A 72 6.34 -8.33 -6.43
C CYS A 72 7.51 -9.00 -7.15
N TYR A 73 7.60 -10.33 -7.07
CA TYR A 73 8.63 -11.12 -7.74
C TYR A 73 8.57 -11.00 -9.27
N HIS A 74 7.37 -11.00 -9.85
CA HIS A 74 7.19 -10.94 -11.31
C HIS A 74 7.26 -9.54 -11.91
N ASN A 75 6.96 -8.49 -11.13
CA ASN A 75 6.89 -7.10 -11.63
C ASN A 75 8.11 -6.25 -11.26
N PHE A 76 9.05 -6.79 -10.48
CA PHE A 76 10.30 -6.12 -10.16
C PHE A 76 11.42 -6.66 -11.04
N SER A 77 11.94 -5.84 -11.95
CA SER A 77 13.12 -6.16 -12.75
C SER A 77 14.33 -5.34 -12.27
N PHE A 78 15.48 -6.00 -12.22
CA PHE A 78 16.74 -5.37 -11.89
C PHE A 78 17.80 -5.89 -12.84
N ASP A 79 18.44 -4.99 -13.58
CA ASP A 79 19.50 -5.31 -14.52
C ASP A 79 20.77 -5.67 -13.74
N ARG A 80 21.00 -6.96 -13.58
CA ARG A 80 22.15 -7.48 -12.83
C ARG A 80 23.45 -7.34 -13.62
N ASP A 81 23.40 -7.38 -14.94
CA ASP A 81 24.59 -7.32 -15.78
C ASP A 81 25.18 -5.91 -15.73
N VAL A 82 24.33 -4.88 -15.87
CA VAL A 82 24.73 -3.48 -15.68
C VAL A 82 25.25 -3.24 -14.26
N TYR A 83 24.59 -3.81 -13.25
CA TYR A 83 25.03 -3.69 -11.87
C TYR A 83 26.42 -4.26 -11.62
N LEU A 84 26.71 -5.46 -12.14
CA LEU A 84 28.01 -6.11 -11.96
C LEU A 84 29.14 -5.30 -12.58
N VAL A 85 28.93 -4.74 -13.78
CA VAL A 85 29.88 -3.85 -14.44
C VAL A 85 30.14 -2.61 -13.59
N ASN A 86 29.09 -1.95 -13.10
CA ASN A 86 29.24 -0.78 -12.23
C ASN A 86 29.95 -1.13 -10.91
N ALA A 87 29.66 -2.29 -10.33
CA ALA A 87 30.25 -2.73 -9.06
C ALA A 87 31.74 -3.10 -9.18
N GLU A 88 32.20 -3.49 -10.37
CA GLU A 88 33.61 -3.75 -10.68
C GLU A 88 34.38 -2.45 -10.95
N ILE A 89 33.77 -1.50 -11.66
CA ILE A 89 34.42 -0.24 -12.06
C ILE A 89 34.49 0.76 -10.92
N LEU A 90 33.44 0.87 -10.10
CA LEU A 90 33.34 1.88 -9.04
C LEU A 90 34.10 1.43 -7.78
N PRO A 91 34.88 2.33 -7.16
CA PRO A 91 35.62 2.00 -5.94
C PRO A 91 34.69 1.66 -4.76
N ASP A 92 35.23 0.88 -3.82
CA ASP A 92 34.54 0.55 -2.58
C ASP A 92 34.17 1.82 -1.79
N GLY A 93 32.93 1.89 -1.30
CA GLY A 93 32.42 3.04 -0.54
C GLY A 93 31.62 4.07 -1.35
N ASN A 94 31.61 3.98 -2.69
CA ASN A 94 30.79 4.86 -3.52
C ASN A 94 29.29 4.53 -3.42
N PHE A 95 28.45 5.57 -3.33
CA PHE A 95 27.00 5.41 -3.25
C PHE A 95 26.40 4.79 -4.51
N GLU A 96 27.00 5.05 -5.66
CA GLU A 96 26.60 4.54 -6.97
C GLU A 96 26.75 3.01 -7.06
N ARG A 97 27.51 2.41 -6.14
CA ARG A 97 27.66 0.95 -6.02
C ARG A 97 26.49 0.28 -5.31
N TYR A 98 25.62 1.03 -4.63
CA TYR A 98 24.42 0.45 -4.02
C TYR A 98 23.40 0.07 -5.10
N ALA A 99 23.01 -1.21 -5.15
CA ALA A 99 22.04 -1.72 -6.13
C ALA A 99 20.75 -0.90 -6.19
N ARG A 100 20.28 -0.38 -5.04
CA ARG A 100 19.07 0.45 -4.95
C ARG A 100 19.18 1.77 -5.74
N MET A 101 20.39 2.34 -5.85
CA MET A 101 20.62 3.57 -6.61
C MET A 101 20.56 3.34 -8.12
N GLN A 102 20.87 2.12 -8.56
CA GLN A 102 20.86 1.74 -9.98
C GLN A 102 19.49 1.24 -10.45
N ALA A 103 18.67 0.72 -9.54
CA ALA A 103 17.32 0.25 -9.85
C ALA A 103 16.40 1.38 -10.34
N ASP A 104 15.39 1.00 -11.12
CA ASP A 104 14.28 1.88 -11.48
C ASP A 104 13.54 2.33 -10.20
N PRO A 105 13.47 3.66 -9.94
CA PRO A 105 12.92 4.17 -8.69
C PRO A 105 11.41 3.92 -8.60
N ALA A 106 10.69 3.93 -9.73
CA ALA A 106 9.27 3.63 -9.79
C ALA A 106 9.02 2.16 -9.43
N GLN A 107 9.82 1.24 -9.98
CA GLN A 107 9.70 -0.18 -9.64
C GLN A 107 10.05 -0.47 -8.18
N VAL A 108 11.11 0.15 -7.64
CA VAL A 108 11.46 0.03 -6.21
C VAL A 108 10.34 0.57 -5.34
N ALA A 109 9.76 1.72 -5.68
CA ALA A 109 8.66 2.32 -4.92
C ALA A 109 7.41 1.44 -4.95
N LEU A 110 7.00 0.94 -6.12
CA LEU A 110 5.88 0.02 -6.26
C LEU A 110 6.13 -1.29 -5.48
N PHE A 111 7.33 -1.84 -5.55
CA PHE A 111 7.71 -3.00 -4.74
C PHE A 111 7.55 -2.70 -3.25
N LEU A 112 8.06 -1.57 -2.76
CA LEU A 112 7.98 -1.19 -1.36
C LEU A 112 6.55 -0.92 -0.89
N VAL A 113 5.69 -0.31 -1.72
CA VAL A 113 4.27 -0.14 -1.40
C VAL A 113 3.61 -1.51 -1.18
N ASN A 114 3.80 -2.42 -2.12
CA ASN A 114 3.22 -3.76 -2.05
C ASN A 114 3.78 -4.56 -0.87
N PHE A 115 5.10 -4.56 -0.69
CA PHE A 115 5.76 -5.30 0.37
C PHE A 115 5.43 -4.74 1.76
N ASN A 116 5.41 -3.42 1.93
CA ASN A 116 5.04 -2.80 3.20
C ASN A 116 3.55 -2.97 3.51
N SER A 117 2.68 -3.19 2.52
CA SER A 117 1.25 -3.51 2.78
C SER A 117 1.07 -4.82 3.59
N LEU A 118 2.03 -5.75 3.45
CA LEU A 118 2.08 -7.02 4.20
C LEU A 118 2.61 -6.86 5.62
N ARG A 119 3.31 -5.77 5.91
CA ARG A 119 3.85 -5.51 7.24
C ARG A 119 2.78 -4.94 8.15
N ILE A 120 2.89 -5.25 9.43
CA ILE A 120 2.08 -4.66 10.48
C ILE A 120 2.76 -3.35 10.86
N SER A 121 2.20 -2.23 10.39
CA SER A 121 2.77 -0.90 10.61
C SER A 121 2.00 -0.06 11.64
N GLY A 122 0.81 -0.51 12.05
CA GLY A 122 -0.02 0.20 13.03
C GLY A 122 -1.06 -0.68 13.70
N GLY A 123 -1.81 -0.10 14.63
CA GLY A 123 -2.80 -0.82 15.45
C GLY A 123 -3.92 -1.46 14.63
N LEU A 124 -4.44 -0.75 13.61
CA LEU A 124 -5.46 -1.33 12.71
C LEU A 124 -4.93 -2.52 11.93
N ASP A 125 -3.70 -2.43 11.42
CA ASP A 125 -3.05 -3.51 10.69
C ASP A 125 -2.88 -4.74 11.58
N PHE A 126 -2.47 -4.52 12.83
CA PHE A 126 -2.33 -5.57 13.82
C PHE A 126 -3.68 -6.26 14.08
N VAL A 127 -4.72 -5.49 14.36
CA VAL A 127 -6.07 -6.03 14.64
C VAL A 127 -6.62 -6.80 13.44
N LEU A 128 -6.48 -6.28 12.23
CA LEU A 128 -6.96 -6.95 11.02
C LEU A 128 -6.17 -8.24 10.74
N SER A 129 -4.84 -8.19 10.78
CA SER A 129 -4.00 -9.35 10.51
C SER A 129 -4.16 -10.45 11.57
N VAL A 130 -4.10 -10.09 12.86
CA VAL A 130 -4.29 -11.06 13.95
C VAL A 130 -5.72 -11.57 13.96
N GLY A 131 -6.72 -10.70 13.75
CA GLY A 131 -8.13 -11.08 13.70
C GLY A 131 -8.44 -12.10 12.59
N LEU A 132 -7.90 -11.90 11.38
CA LEU A 132 -8.06 -12.85 10.28
C LEU A 132 -7.40 -14.21 10.57
N ASN A 133 -6.18 -14.19 11.13
CA ASN A 133 -5.48 -15.43 11.49
C ASN A 133 -6.18 -16.18 12.63
N LEU A 134 -6.69 -15.48 13.65
CA LEU A 134 -7.45 -16.10 14.73
C LEU A 134 -8.80 -16.66 14.25
N SER A 135 -9.50 -15.96 13.35
CA SER A 135 -10.73 -16.45 12.71
C SER A 135 -10.46 -17.76 11.97
N PHE A 136 -9.41 -17.78 11.16
CA PHE A 136 -8.96 -18.98 10.45
C PHE A 136 -8.68 -20.13 11.42
N CYS A 137 -7.85 -19.92 12.45
CA CYS A 137 -7.51 -20.95 13.43
C CYS A 137 -8.75 -21.50 14.15
N TYR A 138 -9.65 -20.61 14.59
CA TYR A 138 -10.89 -21.00 15.26
C TYR A 138 -11.77 -21.88 14.35
N ARG A 139 -12.00 -21.46 13.11
CA ARG A 139 -12.82 -22.20 12.16
C ARG A 139 -12.16 -23.52 11.74
N PHE A 140 -10.85 -23.55 11.59
CA PHE A 140 -10.11 -24.78 11.30
C PHE A 140 -10.22 -25.81 12.43
N ILE A 141 -10.09 -25.38 13.69
CA ILE A 141 -10.31 -26.25 14.86
C ILE A 141 -11.75 -26.80 14.87
N ARG A 142 -12.74 -25.95 14.57
CA ARG A 142 -14.14 -26.35 14.41
C ARG A 142 -14.32 -27.43 13.34
N VAL A 143 -13.72 -27.29 12.16
CA VAL A 143 -13.74 -28.30 11.09
C VAL A 143 -13.19 -29.63 11.59
N ILE A 144 -12.01 -29.61 12.23
CA ILE A 144 -11.36 -30.80 12.78
C ILE A 144 -12.25 -31.47 13.82
N ALA A 145 -12.81 -30.71 14.75
CA ALA A 145 -13.70 -31.23 15.80
C ALA A 145 -14.92 -31.94 15.19
N VAL A 146 -15.52 -31.36 14.15
CA VAL A 146 -16.65 -31.98 13.45
C VAL A 146 -16.23 -33.27 12.74
N ILE A 147 -15.09 -33.28 12.03
CA ILE A 147 -14.56 -34.50 11.37
C ILE A 147 -14.31 -35.61 12.40
N ILE A 148 -13.69 -35.27 13.53
CA ILE A 148 -13.44 -36.22 14.63
C ILE A 148 -14.77 -36.78 15.14
N SER A 149 -15.75 -35.91 15.43
CA SER A 149 -17.07 -36.34 15.92
C SER A 149 -17.80 -37.27 14.94
N GLN A 150 -17.73 -36.99 13.64
CA GLN A 150 -18.31 -37.85 12.60
C GLN A 150 -17.63 -39.22 12.56
N ARG A 151 -16.29 -39.26 12.63
CA ARG A 151 -15.52 -40.52 12.67
C ARG A 151 -15.84 -41.34 13.92
N TYR A 152 -15.99 -40.70 15.08
CA TYR A 152 -16.43 -41.37 16.31
C TYR A 152 -17.86 -41.93 16.18
N ARG A 153 -18.81 -41.16 15.62
CA ARG A 153 -20.17 -41.64 15.38
C ARG A 153 -20.17 -42.87 14.48
N LEU A 154 -19.46 -42.84 13.34
CA LEU A 154 -19.34 -43.96 12.41
C LEU A 154 -18.78 -45.22 13.07
N ARG A 155 -17.79 -45.09 13.97
CA ARG A 155 -17.26 -46.20 14.77
C ARG A 155 -18.26 -46.72 15.81
N SER A 156 -19.07 -45.85 16.41
CA SER A 156 -20.08 -46.24 17.41
C SER A 156 -21.34 -46.88 16.79
N THR A 157 -21.73 -46.50 15.57
CA THR A 157 -22.88 -47.06 14.85
C THR A 157 -22.69 -48.51 14.42
N GLN A 158 -21.46 -49.05 14.47
CA GLN A 158 -21.24 -50.49 14.36
C GLN A 158 -21.61 -51.27 15.65
N ARG A 159 -22.01 -50.60 16.75
CA ARG A 159 -22.32 -51.22 18.04
C ARG A 159 -23.70 -50.87 18.65
N ILE A 160 -24.56 -50.06 17.99
CA ILE A 160 -25.81 -49.57 18.60
C ILE A 160 -27.04 -49.85 17.70
N SER A 161 -28.10 -50.35 18.33
CA SER A 161 -29.44 -50.68 17.79
C SER A 161 -30.16 -49.45 17.17
N PRO A 162 -31.06 -49.61 16.18
CA PRO A 162 -31.55 -48.52 15.32
C PRO A 162 -32.46 -47.48 15.99
N GLN A 163 -32.79 -47.60 17.29
CA GLN A 163 -33.89 -46.85 17.90
C GLN A 163 -33.51 -45.46 18.47
N ASP A 164 -32.22 -45.14 18.64
CA ASP A 164 -31.77 -43.87 19.25
C ASP A 164 -31.18 -42.84 18.25
N ALA A 165 -31.17 -43.12 16.95
CA ALA A 165 -30.45 -42.33 15.95
C ALA A 165 -31.15 -41.03 15.49
N THR A 166 -32.32 -40.67 16.03
CA THR A 166 -33.19 -39.62 15.46
C THR A 166 -33.24 -38.30 16.25
N LYS A 167 -32.20 -37.94 17.01
CA LYS A 167 -31.98 -36.54 17.38
C LYS A 167 -30.98 -35.89 16.42
N VAL A 168 -31.41 -35.73 15.16
CA VAL A 168 -30.76 -34.79 14.24
C VAL A 168 -31.02 -33.41 14.82
N ILE A 169 -29.95 -32.73 15.25
CA ILE A 169 -30.01 -31.33 15.70
C ILE A 169 -30.51 -30.52 14.50
N SER A 170 -31.79 -30.17 14.49
CA SER A 170 -32.39 -29.30 13.48
C SER A 170 -31.73 -27.94 13.60
N GLN A 171 -30.98 -27.55 12.57
CA GLN A 171 -30.39 -26.23 12.46
C GLN A 171 -31.53 -25.22 12.29
N LYS A 172 -31.60 -24.21 13.17
CA LYS A 172 -32.62 -23.15 13.03
C LYS A 172 -32.42 -22.45 11.70
N SER A 173 -33.47 -22.40 10.88
CA SER A 173 -33.43 -21.69 9.61
C SER A 173 -33.19 -20.21 9.84
N VAL A 174 -32.29 -19.63 9.05
CA VAL A 174 -31.99 -18.20 9.08
C VAL A 174 -33.04 -17.49 8.21
N PRO A 175 -33.59 -16.34 8.63
CA PRO A 175 -34.54 -15.61 7.80
C PRO A 175 -33.96 -15.25 6.43
N ARG A 176 -34.71 -15.49 5.36
CA ARG A 176 -34.28 -15.18 3.97
C ARG A 176 -33.92 -13.72 3.74
N LEU A 177 -34.45 -12.80 4.56
CA LEU A 177 -34.08 -11.38 4.55
C LEU A 177 -32.59 -11.15 4.86
N VAL A 178 -31.96 -12.05 5.62
CA VAL A 178 -30.52 -11.99 5.90
C VAL A 178 -29.70 -12.25 4.63
N ALA A 179 -30.16 -13.12 3.73
CA ALA A 179 -29.49 -13.37 2.45
C ALA A 179 -29.44 -12.09 1.58
N LEU A 180 -30.51 -11.29 1.61
CA LEU A 180 -30.56 -10.01 0.90
C LEU A 180 -29.46 -9.06 1.40
N ALA A 181 -29.18 -9.02 2.69
CA ALA A 181 -28.10 -8.19 3.25
C ALA A 181 -26.73 -8.58 2.67
N PHE A 182 -26.43 -9.86 2.51
CA PHE A 182 -25.17 -10.32 1.89
C PHE A 182 -25.09 -9.98 0.40
N ILE A 183 -26.19 -10.17 -0.35
CA ILE A 183 -26.24 -9.82 -1.77
C ILE A 183 -26.02 -8.32 -1.96
N THR A 184 -26.74 -7.49 -1.19
CA THR A 184 -26.59 -6.03 -1.25
C THR A 184 -25.18 -5.59 -0.87
N ALA A 185 -24.58 -6.17 0.18
CA ALA A 185 -23.21 -5.86 0.59
C ALA A 185 -22.19 -6.21 -0.52
N SER A 186 -22.34 -7.34 -1.20
CA SER A 186 -21.48 -7.73 -2.33
C SER A 186 -21.60 -6.74 -3.50
N ILE A 187 -22.83 -6.35 -3.86
CA ILE A 187 -23.06 -5.35 -4.93
C ILE A 187 -22.44 -4.01 -4.53
N CYS A 188 -22.67 -3.55 -3.30
CA CYS A 188 -22.08 -2.32 -2.80
C CYS A 188 -20.54 -2.35 -2.84
N ALA A 189 -19.91 -3.47 -2.49
CA ALA A 189 -18.45 -3.62 -2.57
C ALA A 189 -17.93 -3.50 -4.01
N ILE A 190 -18.61 -4.13 -4.98
CA ILE A 190 -18.26 -4.05 -6.40
C ILE A 190 -18.38 -2.62 -6.92
N VAL A 191 -19.53 -1.99 -6.68
CA VAL A 191 -19.77 -0.61 -7.10
C VAL A 191 -18.76 0.33 -6.43
N PHE A 192 -18.45 0.10 -5.16
CA PHE A 192 -17.47 0.87 -4.41
C PHE A 192 -16.07 0.81 -4.97
N THR A 193 -15.57 -0.39 -5.20
CA THR A 193 -14.24 -0.54 -5.79
C THR A 193 -14.19 0.02 -7.20
N HIS A 194 -15.19 -0.26 -8.02
CA HIS A 194 -15.20 0.19 -9.41
C HIS A 194 -15.19 1.72 -9.51
N THR A 195 -16.11 2.39 -8.82
CA THR A 195 -16.19 3.86 -8.83
C THR A 195 -14.96 4.52 -8.22
N ALA A 196 -14.41 3.97 -7.13
CA ALA A 196 -13.19 4.49 -6.52
C ALA A 196 -11.98 4.40 -7.45
N VAL A 197 -11.82 3.26 -8.12
CA VAL A 197 -10.74 3.04 -9.09
C VAL A 197 -10.91 3.93 -10.32
N THR A 198 -12.11 3.99 -10.90
CA THR A 198 -12.33 4.81 -12.10
C THR A 198 -12.13 6.30 -11.80
N SER A 199 -12.71 6.81 -10.72
CA SER A 199 -12.60 8.23 -10.33
C SER A 199 -11.14 8.63 -10.05
N SER A 200 -10.40 7.80 -9.32
CA SER A 200 -9.01 8.11 -8.97
C SER A 200 -8.08 7.99 -10.18
N ARG A 201 -8.31 6.99 -11.04
CA ARG A 201 -7.53 6.80 -12.27
C ARG A 201 -7.70 7.97 -13.22
N THR A 202 -8.94 8.42 -13.46
CA THR A 202 -9.19 9.56 -14.35
C THR A 202 -8.58 10.85 -13.82
N ALA A 203 -8.56 11.05 -12.50
CA ALA A 203 -7.94 12.21 -11.88
C ALA A 203 -6.40 12.20 -12.01
N CYS A 204 -5.78 11.02 -11.96
CA CYS A 204 -4.32 10.87 -12.03
C CYS A 204 -3.76 10.62 -13.43
N GLU A 205 -4.60 10.41 -14.45
CA GLU A 205 -4.15 10.10 -15.83
C GLU A 205 -3.30 11.22 -16.44
N ALA A 206 -3.52 12.47 -16.03
CA ALA A 206 -2.73 13.61 -16.47
C ALA A 206 -1.32 13.69 -15.88
N TYR A 207 -0.99 12.87 -14.88
CA TYR A 207 0.25 12.97 -14.08
C TYR A 207 1.03 11.64 -14.10
N PRO A 208 1.79 11.34 -15.16
CA PRO A 208 2.58 10.10 -15.26
C PRO A 208 3.66 9.97 -14.16
N GLU A 209 4.11 11.07 -13.57
CA GLU A 209 5.04 11.11 -12.44
C GLU A 209 4.44 10.58 -11.13
N CYS A 210 3.10 10.50 -11.04
CA CYS A 210 2.42 9.90 -9.91
C CYS A 210 2.40 8.37 -10.05
N VAL A 211 3.50 7.73 -9.66
CA VAL A 211 3.69 6.29 -9.83
C VAL A 211 2.77 5.43 -8.95
N ALA A 212 2.26 5.98 -7.84
CA ALA A 212 1.29 5.31 -6.98
C ALA A 212 0.31 6.32 -6.37
N TYR A 213 -0.99 5.98 -6.37
CA TYR A 213 -2.08 6.82 -5.88
C TYR A 213 -3.15 5.98 -5.17
N ALA A 214 -3.90 6.59 -4.24
CA ALA A 214 -5.00 5.93 -3.54
C ALA A 214 -6.24 5.81 -4.43
N HIS A 215 -7.00 4.73 -4.28
CA HIS A 215 -8.32 4.56 -4.92
C HIS A 215 -9.42 5.00 -3.96
N ILE A 216 -9.97 6.20 -4.17
CA ILE A 216 -11.01 6.80 -3.34
C ILE A 216 -12.29 7.04 -4.15
N TRP A 217 -13.45 6.82 -3.53
CA TRP A 217 -14.76 6.97 -4.17
C TRP A 217 -15.03 8.41 -4.64
N ASN A 218 -14.56 9.42 -3.90
CA ASN A 218 -14.82 10.83 -4.20
C ASN A 218 -13.51 11.61 -4.30
N ALA A 219 -12.75 11.36 -5.36
CA ALA A 219 -11.51 12.11 -5.63
C ALA A 219 -11.79 13.56 -6.11
N GLY A 220 -13.01 13.84 -6.56
CA GLY A 220 -13.31 15.08 -7.27
C GLY A 220 -12.41 15.21 -8.49
N ASN A 221 -11.78 16.38 -8.66
CA ASN A 221 -10.80 16.65 -9.72
C ASN A 221 -9.34 16.56 -9.23
N GLN A 222 -9.09 16.05 -8.02
CA GLN A 222 -7.76 16.02 -7.41
C GLN A 222 -7.20 14.59 -7.47
N CYS A 223 -6.00 14.43 -8.02
CA CYS A 223 -5.32 13.14 -8.00
C CYS A 223 -4.86 12.82 -6.57
N PRO A 224 -5.34 11.73 -5.93
CA PRO A 224 -4.93 11.33 -4.59
C PRO A 224 -3.56 10.62 -4.59
N CYS A 225 -2.55 11.33 -5.08
CA CYS A 225 -1.20 10.79 -5.25
C CYS A 225 -0.54 10.45 -3.91
N ILE A 226 0.20 9.34 -3.88
CA ILE A 226 0.95 8.86 -2.73
C ILE A 226 2.45 9.00 -2.98
N ILE A 227 2.90 8.74 -4.21
CA ILE A 227 4.32 8.71 -4.56
C ILE A 227 4.51 9.48 -5.86
N ILE A 228 5.31 10.55 -5.80
CA ILE A 228 5.81 11.28 -6.96
C ILE A 228 7.24 10.84 -7.22
N ILE A 229 7.49 10.38 -8.44
CA ILE A 229 8.84 10.11 -8.94
C ILE A 229 8.94 10.70 -10.33
N ASP A 230 9.74 11.76 -10.44
CA ASP A 230 10.04 12.39 -11.71
C ASP A 230 11.54 12.70 -11.79
N GLY A 231 12.10 12.58 -12.98
CA GLY A 231 13.44 13.08 -13.20
C GLY A 231 14.13 12.51 -14.43
N ASN A 232 15.11 13.26 -14.91
CA ASN A 232 16.00 12.82 -15.97
C ASN A 232 17.38 12.48 -15.37
N ARG A 233 17.64 11.18 -15.22
CA ARG A 233 18.90 10.63 -14.69
C ARG A 233 20.09 10.76 -15.65
N ALA A 234 19.83 10.88 -16.95
CA ALA A 234 20.86 10.88 -17.98
C ALA A 234 20.54 11.95 -19.06
N PRO A 235 20.60 13.24 -18.68
CA PRO A 235 20.41 14.32 -19.65
C PRO A 235 21.45 14.24 -20.75
N ARG A 236 21.02 14.31 -22.01
CA ARG A 236 21.91 14.10 -23.17
C ARG A 236 22.54 15.39 -23.65
N THR A 237 21.91 16.52 -23.35
CA THR A 237 22.34 17.83 -23.84
C THR A 237 22.64 18.78 -22.69
N ALA A 238 23.57 19.72 -22.92
CA ALA A 238 23.83 20.79 -21.97
C ALA A 238 22.60 21.67 -21.72
N GLN A 239 21.68 21.76 -22.69
CA GLN A 239 20.42 22.49 -22.51
C GLN A 239 19.49 21.79 -21.53
N GLU A 240 19.27 20.48 -21.68
CA GLU A 240 18.49 19.68 -20.71
C GLU A 240 19.09 19.71 -19.30
N TRP A 241 20.43 19.70 -19.21
CA TRP A 241 21.10 19.84 -17.92
C TRP A 241 20.95 21.26 -17.38
N ASN A 242 21.20 22.31 -18.15
CA ASN A 242 21.20 23.66 -17.58
C ASN A 242 19.79 24.21 -17.33
N PHE A 243 18.80 23.79 -18.11
CA PHE A 243 17.42 24.28 -18.04
C PHE A 243 16.44 23.10 -17.86
N PRO A 244 16.44 22.47 -16.68
CA PRO A 244 15.48 21.40 -16.40
C PRO A 244 14.05 21.97 -16.31
N GLU A 245 13.07 21.12 -16.59
CA GLU A 245 11.64 21.45 -16.49
C GLU A 245 11.25 21.85 -15.06
N ASP A 246 10.44 22.90 -14.93
CA ASP A 246 9.87 23.34 -13.65
C ASP A 246 8.62 22.54 -13.34
N VAL A 247 8.65 21.83 -12.22
CA VAL A 247 7.58 20.91 -11.80
C VAL A 247 6.80 21.45 -10.61
N THR A 248 6.99 22.72 -10.24
CA THR A 248 6.36 23.32 -9.06
C THR A 248 4.83 23.22 -9.12
N ASP A 249 4.23 23.47 -10.29
CA ASP A 249 2.77 23.38 -10.47
C ASP A 249 2.25 21.94 -10.45
N ASN A 250 3.01 20.98 -10.96
CA ASN A 250 2.65 19.56 -10.89
C ASN A 250 2.71 19.05 -9.45
N VAL A 251 3.79 19.38 -8.72
CA VAL A 251 3.92 19.04 -7.30
C VAL A 251 2.81 19.70 -6.49
N ARG A 252 2.47 20.96 -6.78
CA ARG A 252 1.32 21.65 -6.19
C ARG A 252 0.03 20.86 -6.39
N ALA A 253 -0.31 20.52 -7.63
CA ALA A 253 -1.54 19.83 -7.96
C ALA A 253 -1.64 18.44 -7.32
N LEU A 254 -0.53 17.69 -7.29
CA LEU A 254 -0.47 16.34 -6.69
C LEU A 254 -0.44 16.37 -5.15
N ALA A 255 0.03 17.45 -4.55
CA ALA A 255 0.02 17.65 -3.10
C ALA A 255 -1.34 18.09 -2.56
N GLU A 256 -2.21 18.65 -3.40
CA GLU A 256 -3.50 19.24 -2.99
C GLU A 256 -4.39 18.26 -2.21
N ALA A 257 -4.36 16.98 -2.58
CA ALA A 257 -5.10 15.91 -1.91
C ALA A 257 -4.54 15.56 -0.51
N GLY A 258 -3.33 16.02 -0.16
CA GLY A 258 -2.72 15.83 1.16
C GLY A 258 -2.26 14.40 1.46
N ARG A 259 -2.07 13.55 0.44
CA ARG A 259 -1.78 12.12 0.61
C ARG A 259 -0.37 11.69 0.22
N LEU A 260 0.51 12.63 -0.13
CA LEU A 260 1.87 12.29 -0.52
C LEU A 260 2.69 11.75 0.66
N HIS A 261 3.38 10.64 0.40
CA HIS A 261 4.31 9.97 1.31
C HIS A 261 5.75 10.06 0.81
N THR A 262 5.92 10.15 -0.51
CA THR A 262 7.23 10.18 -1.16
C THR A 262 7.25 11.22 -2.26
N LEU A 263 8.24 12.12 -2.21
CA LEU A 263 8.57 13.06 -3.27
C LEU A 263 10.01 12.82 -3.70
N GLN A 264 10.21 12.27 -4.90
CA GLN A 264 11.53 12.08 -5.48
C GLN A 264 11.64 12.81 -6.82
N LEU A 265 12.53 13.81 -6.86
CA LEU A 265 12.80 14.60 -8.05
C LEU A 265 14.30 14.55 -8.40
N ILE A 266 14.62 14.30 -9.66
CA ILE A 266 16.00 14.29 -10.17
C ILE A 266 16.11 15.19 -11.40
N ASN A 267 16.95 16.21 -11.36
CA ASN A 267 17.13 17.15 -12.48
C ASN A 267 15.78 17.73 -12.97
N ARG A 268 15.02 18.28 -12.02
CA ARG A 268 13.77 19.04 -12.20
C ARG A 268 13.83 20.29 -11.36
N GLN A 269 13.31 21.41 -11.82
CA GLN A 269 13.33 22.63 -11.04
C GLN A 269 12.20 22.63 -10.00
N LEU A 270 12.58 22.79 -8.72
CA LEU A 270 11.68 23.00 -7.58
C LEU A 270 12.39 23.92 -6.59
N GLN A 271 12.33 25.24 -6.85
CA GLN A 271 13.10 26.24 -6.09
C GLN A 271 12.61 26.42 -4.65
N ARG A 272 11.32 26.18 -4.42
CA ARG A 272 10.67 26.19 -3.11
C ARG A 272 9.61 25.08 -3.07
N TRP A 273 9.29 24.62 -1.86
CA TRP A 273 8.15 23.72 -1.68
C TRP A 273 6.84 24.50 -1.81
N PRO A 274 5.87 24.02 -2.61
CA PRO A 274 4.54 24.63 -2.66
C PRO A 274 3.83 24.47 -1.31
N ASP A 275 3.01 25.45 -0.93
CA ASP A 275 2.32 25.47 0.37
C ASP A 275 1.37 24.28 0.56
N GLU A 276 0.84 23.75 -0.54
CA GLU A 276 -0.01 22.56 -0.60
C GLU A 276 0.68 21.32 -0.04
N LEU A 277 2.01 21.23 -0.18
CA LEU A 277 2.80 20.12 0.36
C LEU A 277 2.71 20.06 1.90
N ARG A 278 2.42 21.18 2.58
CA ARG A 278 2.16 21.21 4.03
C ARG A 278 1.01 20.29 4.45
N ARG A 279 0.05 20.03 3.56
CA ARG A 279 -1.11 19.14 3.84
C ARG A 279 -0.71 17.67 3.94
N CYS A 280 0.42 17.28 3.36
CA CYS A 280 0.88 15.89 3.30
C CYS A 280 1.52 15.43 4.62
N LYS A 281 0.70 15.23 5.66
CA LYS A 281 1.19 14.87 7.01
C LYS A 281 1.83 13.48 7.12
N ASP A 282 1.51 12.60 6.17
CA ASP A 282 2.07 11.25 6.09
C ASP A 282 3.36 11.18 5.23
N MET A 283 4.01 12.33 4.99
CA MET A 283 5.28 12.41 4.27
C MET A 283 6.38 11.64 5.01
N LYS A 284 7.02 10.69 4.31
CA LYS A 284 8.07 9.81 4.84
C LYS A 284 9.42 10.03 4.15
N THR A 285 9.42 10.29 2.85
CA THR A 285 10.63 10.40 2.05
C THR A 285 10.59 11.64 1.16
N ILE A 286 11.60 12.50 1.30
CA ILE A 286 11.84 13.61 0.37
C ILE A 286 13.25 13.44 -0.19
N SER A 287 13.36 13.32 -1.52
CA SER A 287 14.62 13.19 -2.24
C SER A 287 14.65 14.17 -3.40
N LEU A 288 15.38 15.27 -3.25
CA LEU A 288 15.47 16.34 -4.24
C LEU A 288 16.92 16.46 -4.71
N ILE A 289 17.20 15.93 -5.90
CA ILE A 289 18.55 15.88 -6.47
C ILE A 289 18.61 16.80 -7.68
N TYR A 290 19.54 17.75 -7.66
CA TYR A 290 19.75 18.76 -8.70
C TYR A 290 18.51 19.61 -9.01
N THR A 291 17.74 19.94 -7.97
CA THR A 291 16.47 20.66 -8.14
C THR A 291 16.53 22.18 -7.98
N SER A 292 17.70 22.70 -7.62
CA SER A 292 17.92 24.12 -7.31
C SER A 292 16.98 24.64 -6.20
N ILE A 293 16.62 23.77 -5.24
CA ILE A 293 15.90 24.16 -4.02
C ILE A 293 16.76 25.19 -3.25
N GLU A 294 16.20 26.36 -2.96
CA GLU A 294 16.91 27.44 -2.25
C GLU A 294 16.50 27.55 -0.77
N GLU A 295 15.26 27.20 -0.46
CA GLU A 295 14.66 27.37 0.86
C GLU A 295 13.73 26.22 1.20
N ILE A 296 13.82 25.72 2.44
CA ILE A 296 12.82 24.83 3.02
C ILE A 296 11.93 25.67 3.95
N PRO A 297 10.60 25.65 3.77
CA PRO A 297 9.70 26.47 4.55
C PRO A 297 9.64 26.04 6.02
N SER A 298 9.38 26.98 6.94
CA SER A 298 9.36 26.72 8.39
C SER A 298 8.29 25.72 8.85
N TRP A 299 7.23 25.52 8.08
CA TRP A 299 6.19 24.52 8.36
C TRP A 299 6.65 23.08 8.12
N SER A 300 7.81 22.86 7.50
CA SER A 300 8.37 21.52 7.23
C SER A 300 8.56 20.65 8.48
N LYS A 301 8.77 21.27 9.64
CA LYS A 301 8.78 20.60 10.96
C LYS A 301 7.49 19.87 11.32
N GLU A 302 6.39 20.14 10.60
CA GLU A 302 5.11 19.46 10.81
C GLU A 302 5.09 18.03 10.23
N PHE A 303 6.10 17.61 9.46
CA PHE A 303 6.20 16.26 8.90
C PHE A 303 6.73 15.24 9.92
N LYS A 304 5.91 14.92 10.92
CA LYS A 304 6.27 14.02 12.03
C LYS A 304 6.63 12.59 11.63
N GLN A 305 6.21 12.16 10.45
CA GLN A 305 6.52 10.84 9.89
C GLN A 305 7.73 10.85 8.95
N LEU A 306 8.43 11.98 8.79
CA LEU A 306 9.57 12.07 7.87
C LEU A 306 10.71 11.18 8.38
N GLN A 307 11.13 10.25 7.54
CA GLN A 307 12.20 9.28 7.82
C GLN A 307 13.47 9.61 7.06
N HIS A 308 13.32 10.08 5.81
CA HIS A 308 14.42 10.28 4.88
C HIS A 308 14.34 11.67 4.24
N LEU A 309 15.38 12.48 4.41
CA LEU A 309 15.58 13.74 3.70
C LEU A 309 16.91 13.72 2.95
N HIS A 310 16.84 13.71 1.63
CA HIS A 310 17.99 13.77 0.74
C HIS A 310 17.87 15.02 -0.13
N LEU A 311 18.76 15.98 0.07
CA LEU A 311 18.87 17.17 -0.76
C LEU A 311 20.27 17.24 -1.36
N GLU A 312 20.33 17.32 -2.67
CA GLU A 312 21.59 17.49 -3.39
C GLU A 312 21.49 18.67 -4.34
N GLY A 313 22.36 19.66 -4.11
CA GLY A 313 22.47 20.85 -4.91
C GLY A 313 23.07 20.59 -6.29
N LYS A 314 22.73 21.46 -7.24
CA LYS A 314 23.30 21.45 -8.59
C LYS A 314 24.53 22.35 -8.65
N TYR A 315 25.62 21.84 -9.23
CA TYR A 315 26.86 22.61 -9.33
C TYR A 315 26.65 23.89 -10.16
N GLY A 316 27.23 25.00 -9.71
CA GLY A 316 27.11 26.30 -10.39
C GLY A 316 25.73 26.98 -10.29
N ARG A 317 24.78 26.40 -9.53
CA ARG A 317 23.49 27.03 -9.22
C ARG A 317 23.44 27.50 -7.78
N ARG A 318 22.55 28.45 -7.51
CA ARG A 318 22.16 28.77 -6.14
C ARG A 318 21.31 27.61 -5.63
N ASN A 319 21.87 26.88 -4.67
CA ASN A 319 21.17 25.83 -3.94
C ASN A 319 20.82 26.34 -2.54
N LEU A 320 20.31 25.43 -1.70
CA LEU A 320 19.86 25.66 -0.34
C LEU A 320 20.74 26.67 0.42
N VAL A 321 20.11 27.76 0.87
CA VAL A 321 20.74 28.87 1.58
C VAL A 321 20.42 28.81 3.07
N THR A 322 19.18 28.46 3.41
CA THR A 322 18.68 28.45 4.77
C THR A 322 17.83 27.22 5.05
N LEU A 323 17.96 26.72 6.27
CA LEU A 323 17.07 25.72 6.87
C LEU A 323 16.38 26.36 8.09
N PRO A 324 15.11 26.02 8.38
CA PRO A 324 14.46 26.43 9.62
C PRO A 324 15.25 25.93 10.83
N SER A 325 15.46 26.80 11.83
CA SER A 325 16.30 26.49 13.01
C SER A 325 15.79 25.32 13.85
N ASP A 326 14.49 25.02 13.76
CA ASP A 326 13.78 23.97 14.49
C ASP A 326 13.29 22.83 13.58
N LEU A 327 13.88 22.68 12.38
CA LEU A 327 13.47 21.68 11.40
C LEU A 327 13.51 20.26 11.96
N PHE A 328 14.56 19.91 12.70
CA PHE A 328 14.81 18.55 13.18
C PHE A 328 14.38 18.31 14.64
N SER A 329 13.94 19.35 15.36
CA SER A 329 13.70 19.28 16.81
C SER A 329 12.53 18.37 17.24
N ASP A 330 11.65 18.00 16.31
CA ASP A 330 10.49 17.15 16.62
C ASP A 330 10.15 16.27 15.39
N LEU A 331 11.11 15.41 15.03
CA LEU A 331 10.98 14.39 13.99
C LEU A 331 11.31 12.99 14.55
N PRO A 332 10.36 12.35 15.25
CA PRO A 332 10.62 11.12 16.01
C PRO A 332 11.01 9.91 15.14
N GLU A 333 10.63 9.92 13.86
CA GLU A 333 10.89 8.83 12.91
C GLU A 333 12.10 9.11 11.99
N PHE A 334 12.81 10.24 12.18
CA PHE A 334 13.86 10.66 11.26
C PHE A 334 15.12 9.82 11.41
N THR A 335 15.58 9.22 10.32
CA THR A 335 16.69 8.25 10.34
C THR A 335 17.80 8.58 9.35
N PHE A 336 17.53 9.39 8.32
CA PHE A 336 18.48 9.65 7.26
C PHE A 336 18.43 11.10 6.80
N LEU A 337 19.59 11.78 6.91
CA LEU A 337 19.84 13.08 6.33
C LEU A 337 21.01 13.00 5.36
N HIS A 338 20.80 13.45 4.13
CA HIS A 338 21.88 13.72 3.18
C HIS A 338 21.75 15.14 2.65
N LEU A 339 22.82 15.92 2.78
CA LEU A 339 22.95 17.27 2.25
C LEU A 339 24.23 17.35 1.43
N GLY A 340 24.09 17.45 0.10
CA GLY A 340 25.20 17.52 -0.84
C GLY A 340 25.22 18.84 -1.60
N ASN A 341 26.41 19.41 -1.85
CA ASN A 341 26.60 20.54 -2.76
C ASN A 341 25.76 21.81 -2.44
N HIS A 342 25.65 22.15 -1.16
CA HIS A 342 24.94 23.33 -0.65
C HIS A 342 25.90 24.40 -0.10
N HIS A 343 26.73 24.99 -0.96
CA HIS A 343 27.82 25.90 -0.54
C HIS A 343 27.36 27.21 0.13
N ASN A 344 26.09 27.60 -0.06
CA ASN A 344 25.53 28.82 0.54
C ASN A 344 24.79 28.55 1.86
N LEU A 345 24.74 27.30 2.32
CA LEU A 345 24.05 26.95 3.55
C LEU A 345 24.86 27.46 4.76
N VAL A 346 24.29 28.42 5.49
CA VAL A 346 25.00 29.12 6.57
C VAL A 346 25.22 28.23 7.80
N ALA A 347 24.20 27.46 8.18
CA ALA A 347 24.25 26.62 9.36
C ALA A 347 23.26 25.45 9.22
N LEU A 348 23.55 24.36 9.94
CA LEU A 348 22.61 23.28 10.16
C LEU A 348 21.78 23.57 11.42
N PRO A 349 20.47 23.29 11.40
CA PRO A 349 19.64 23.40 12.60
C PRO A 349 20.02 22.33 13.62
N ALA A 350 19.62 22.55 14.88
CA ALA A 350 19.88 21.62 15.96
C ALA A 350 19.11 20.30 15.74
N PHE A 351 19.69 19.19 16.18
CA PHE A 351 19.10 17.84 16.11
C PHE A 351 18.46 17.42 17.44
N ASP A 352 18.38 18.36 18.38
CA ASP A 352 18.06 18.17 19.79
C ASP A 352 16.59 17.81 20.05
#